data_AF-A0A9D1M807-F1
#
_entry.id   AF-A0A9D1M807-F1
#
_cell.length_a   1.000
_cell.length_b   1.000
_cell.length_c   1.000
_cell.angle_alpha   90.00
_cell.angle_beta   90.00
_cell.angle_gamma   90.00
#
_symmetry.space_group_name_H-M   'P 1'
#
loop_
_entity.id
_entity.type
_entity.pdbx_description
1 polymer ?
#
loop_
_entity_poly.entity_id
_entity_poly.type
_entity_poly.pdbx_seq_one_letter_code
_entity_poly.pdbx_strand_id
1 'polypeptide(L)' 'MIKPNEISDILKQQLEEVNTKIDFEEVGTVLNVGDGVAHVYGLENVQASELIEFENGVRG' A
#
# COMPACT_ATOMS: atom_id res chain seq x y z
N MET A 1 0.76 8.45 -33.34
CA MET A 1 -0.70 8.28 -33.20
C MET A 1 -0.89 7.05 -32.33
N ILE A 2 -1.27 7.25 -31.06
CA ILE A 2 -1.46 6.14 -30.11
C ILE A 2 -2.70 5.37 -30.56
N LYS A 3 -2.59 4.06 -30.80
CA LYS A 3 -3.71 3.27 -31.29
C LYS A 3 -4.65 2.98 -30.11
N PRO A 4 -5.96 3.25 -30.21
CA PRO A 4 -6.92 3.02 -29.13
C PRO A 4 -6.97 1.58 -28.61
N ASN A 5 -6.64 0.61 -29.47
CA ASN A 5 -6.59 -0.81 -29.08
C ASN A 5 -5.49 -1.08 -28.05
N GLU A 6 -4.32 -0.46 -28.17
CA GLU A 6 -3.20 -0.68 -27.23
C GLU A 6 -3.57 -0.21 -25.82
N ILE A 7 -4.29 0.92 -25.71
CA ILE A 7 -4.76 1.44 -24.43
C ILE A 7 -5.82 0.50 -23.83
N SER A 8 -6.72 -0.01 -24.66
CA SER A 8 -7.78 -0.92 -24.23
C SER A 8 -7.23 -2.27 -23.75
N ASP A 9 -6.19 -2.77 -24.40
CA ASP A 9 -5.53 -4.03 -24.03
C ASP A 9 -4.72 -3.86 -22.74
N ILE A 10 -4.05 -2.73 -22.53
CA ILE A 10 -3.37 -2.40 -21.27
C ILE A 10 -4.35 -2.31 -20.11
N LEU A 11 -5.50 -1.64 -20.29
CA LEU A 11 -6.51 -1.52 -19.24
C LEU A 11 -7.14 -2.87 -18.89
N LYS A 12 -7.37 -3.74 -19.88
CA LYS A 12 -7.83 -5.11 -19.63
C LYS A 12 -6.80 -5.94 -18.88
N GLN A 13 -5.53 -5.86 -19.26
CA GLN A 13 -4.47 -6.56 -18.57
C GLN A 13 -4.36 -6.10 -17.10
N GLN A 14 -4.47 -4.80 -16.82
CA GLN A 14 -4.49 -4.28 -15.45
C GLN A 14 -5.69 -4.80 -14.65
N LEU A 15 -6.87 -4.94 -15.26
CA LEU A 15 -8.05 -5.51 -14.62
C LEU A 15 -7.91 -7.02 -14.36
N GLU A 16 -7.26 -7.76 -15.26
CA GLU A 16 -6.94 -9.18 -15.07
C GLU A 16 -5.86 -9.39 -13.99
N GLU A 17 -4.93 -8.44 -13.86
CA GLU A 17 -3.91 -8.38 -12.81
C GLU A 17 -4.45 -7.86 -11.46
N VAL A 18 -5.70 -7.39 -11.39
CA VAL A 18 -6.42 -7.19 -10.11
C VAL A 18 -6.69 -8.57 -9.52
N ASN A 19 -5.63 -9.15 -9.01
CA ASN A 19 -5.65 -10.36 -8.24
C ASN A 19 -6.35 -9.98 -6.93
N THR A 20 -7.54 -10.52 -6.70
CA THR A 20 -8.20 -10.47 -5.39
C THR A 20 -7.46 -11.37 -4.40
N LYS A 21 -6.16 -11.13 -4.22
CA LYS A 21 -5.48 -11.59 -3.03
C LYS A 21 -6.11 -10.81 -1.89
N ILE A 22 -6.86 -11.52 -1.07
CA ILE A 22 -7.17 -11.06 0.27
C ILE A 22 -5.83 -11.11 1.01
N ASP A 23 -5.00 -10.09 0.78
CA ASP A 23 -3.83 -9.86 1.60
C ASP A 23 -4.38 -9.37 2.95
N PHE A 24 -4.09 -10.13 4.00
CA PHE A 24 -4.43 -9.73 5.35
C PHE A 24 -3.55 -8.54 5.71
N GLU A 25 -4.07 -7.35 5.47
CA GLU A 25 -3.44 -6.11 5.90
C GLU A 25 -3.62 -5.97 7.40
N GLU A 26 -2.49 -5.84 8.10
CA GLU A 26 -2.50 -5.53 9.52
C GLU A 26 -2.54 -4.01 9.69
N VAL A 27 -3.45 -3.52 10.53
CA VAL A 27 -3.66 -2.09 10.75
C VAL A 27 -3.29 -1.72 12.18
N GLY A 28 -2.48 -0.68 12.31
CA GLY A 28 -2.11 -0.06 13.58
C GLY A 28 -2.73 1.31 13.78
N THR A 29 -2.63 1.86 14.99
CA THR A 29 -3.03 3.23 15.32
C THR A 29 -1.82 4.05 15.74
N VAL A 30 -1.62 5.20 15.11
CA VAL A 30 -0.58 6.15 15.48
C VAL A 30 -0.94 6.79 16.83
N LEU A 31 -0.07 6.64 17.82
CA LEU A 31 -0.22 7.25 19.14
C LEU A 31 0.38 8.65 19.18
N ASN A 32 1.55 8.84 18.58
CA ASN A 32 2.21 10.14 18.47
C ASN A 32 3.19 10.17 17.29
N VAL A 33 3.55 11.39 16.88
CA VAL A 33 4.57 11.66 15.86
C VAL A 33 5.42 12.85 16.32
N GLY A 34 6.74 12.72 16.24
CA GLY A 34 7.69 13.79 16.57
C GLY A 34 9.06 13.51 15.97
N ASP A 35 9.74 14.55 15.50
CA ASP A 35 11.10 14.48 14.94
C ASP A 35 11.30 13.42 13.84
N GLY A 36 10.25 13.14 13.06
CA GLY A 36 10.27 12.12 12.01
C GLY A 36 10.11 10.68 12.52
N VAL A 37 9.81 10.49 13.80
CA VAL A 37 9.54 9.19 14.43
C VAL A 37 8.07 9.11 14.83
N ALA A 38 7.40 8.03 14.45
CA ALA A 38 6.02 7.74 14.86
C ALA A 38 6.01 6.56 15.85
N HIS A 39 5.25 6.69 16.94
CA HIS A 39 4.92 5.54 17.80
C HIS A 39 3.56 4.99 17.38
N VAL A 40 3.54 3.72 16.97
CA VAL A 40 2.35 3.01 16.48
C VAL A 40 2.03 1.86 17.42
N TYR A 41 0.74 1.66 17.71
CA TYR A 41 0.23 0.51 18.43
C TYR A 41 -0.50 -0.44 17.49
N GLY A 42 -0.38 -1.75 17.69
CA GLY A 42 -0.83 -2.79 16.76
C GLY A 42 0.33 -3.32 15.93
N LEU A 43 0.07 -3.76 14.70
CA LEU A 43 1.08 -4.31 13.79
C LEU A 43 1.89 -5.46 14.43
N GLU A 44 1.22 -6.42 15.06
CA GLU A 44 1.80 -7.55 15.79
C GLU A 44 2.77 -8.39 14.97
N ASN A 45 2.58 -8.47 13.65
CA ASN A 45 3.43 -9.27 12.75
C ASN A 45 4.49 -8.45 12.01
N VAL A 46 4.60 -7.14 12.30
CA VAL A 46 5.58 -6.27 11.62
C VAL A 46 7.01 -6.69 11.91
N GLN A 47 7.85 -6.63 10.89
CA GLN A 47 9.26 -6.95 10.98
C GLN A 47 10.11 -5.70 11.16
N ALA A 48 11.29 -5.87 11.77
CA ALA A 48 12.26 -4.79 11.84
C ALA A 48 12.69 -4.38 10.41
N SER A 49 12.68 -3.07 10.13
CA SER A 49 12.98 -2.50 8.81
C SER A 49 11.91 -2.79 7.74
N GLU A 50 10.71 -3.22 8.13
CA GLU A 50 9.56 -3.24 7.24
C GLU A 50 9.06 -1.81 6.98
N LEU A 51 8.63 -1.55 5.74
CA LEU A 51 8.12 -0.24 5.33
C LEU A 51 6.61 -0.21 5.56
N ILE A 52 6.14 0.76 6.33
CA ILE A 52 4.73 0.96 6.62
C ILE A 52 4.19 2.15 5.82
N GLU A 53 2.96 2.01 5.30
CA GLU A 53 2.24 3.12 4.68
C GLU A 53 1.23 3.71 5.66
N PHE A 54 1.33 5.01 5.89
CA PHE A 54 0.39 5.77 6.70
C PHE A 54 -0.82 6.18 5.86
N GLU A 55 -1.95 6.47 6.50
CA GLU A 55 -3.20 6.86 5.81
C GLU A 55 -3.05 8.10 4.90
N ASN A 56 -2.07 8.96 5.16
CA ASN A 56 -1.75 10.13 4.34
C ASN A 56 -0.82 9.83 3.15
N GLY A 57 -0.51 8.55 2.90
CA GLY A 57 0.38 8.09 1.82
C GLY A 57 1.87 8.27 2.11
N VAL A 58 2.25 8.74 3.30
CA VAL A 58 3.65 8.74 3.74
C VAL A 58 4.09 7.30 3.98
N ARG A 59 5.35 6.99 3.70
CA ARG A 59 5.95 5.68 3.97
C ARG A 59 7.18 5.82 4.85
N GLY A 60 7.32 4.95 5.85
CA GLY A 60 8.43 4.99 6.79
C GLY A 60 8.50 3.77 7.69
#